data_AF-A0AAD7H4G2-F1
#
_entry.id   AF-A0AAD7H4G2-F1
#
_cell.length_a   1.000
_cell.length_b   1.000
_cell.length_c   1.000
_cell.angle_alpha   90.00
_cell.angle_beta   90.00
_cell.angle_gamma   90.00
#
_symmetry.space_group_name_H-M   'P 1'
#
loop_
_entity.id
_entity.type
_entity.pdbx_description
1 polymer ?
#
loop_
_entity_poly.entity_id
_entity_poly.type
_entity_poly.pdbx_seq_one_letter_code
_entity_poly.pdbx_strand_id
1 'polypeptide(L)'
;MGVADRWEPTSPEWAEAAHLVSTRRYRLALLKLERLVIQRMFELTKMNLSQTGYKLRKHIAKALQARSQAIRNVLKTYNDAAASMVPSGRKLEWHEVVEYAFLADFYLLKDPEAFKEVRPWATPPARVLLGKYFKIERAKEEIIRYNIEIRRVITAIRDKKIFLTRKEAELEETNPQLAWAVREYRLQREIHRYPSQTVQKACRESKSPIHRNPDARCSASTNSTAHSDGGCR
;
A
#
# COMPACT_ATOMS: atom_id res chain seq x y z
N MET A 1 -43.07 20.61 -30.10
CA MET A 1 -42.28 19.41 -29.81
C MET A 1 -43.25 18.33 -29.35
N GLY A 2 -43.62 17.43 -30.26
CA GLY A 2 -44.64 16.40 -30.02
C GLY A 2 -44.01 15.16 -29.38
N VAL A 3 -44.48 14.80 -28.19
CA VAL A 3 -44.34 13.46 -27.64
C VAL A 3 -45.72 12.83 -27.80
N ALA A 4 -45.87 11.91 -28.76
CA ALA A 4 -47.17 11.38 -29.15
C ALA A 4 -47.79 10.50 -28.06
N ASP A 5 -46.96 9.77 -27.29
CA ASP A 5 -47.44 8.85 -26.26
C ASP A 5 -46.71 9.08 -24.93
N ARG A 6 -47.49 9.33 -23.87
CA ARG A 6 -46.97 9.42 -22.49
C ARG A 6 -46.86 8.01 -21.93
N TRP A 7 -45.73 7.68 -21.30
CA TRP A 7 -45.56 6.39 -20.63
C TRP A 7 -46.60 6.20 -19.52
N GLU A 8 -47.47 5.22 -19.69
CA GLU A 8 -48.45 4.80 -18.69
C GLU A 8 -47.90 3.61 -17.88
N PRO A 9 -48.39 3.37 -16.65
CA PRO A 9 -47.91 2.26 -15.82
C PRO A 9 -48.05 0.86 -16.44
N THR A 10 -48.89 0.71 -17.47
CA THR A 10 -49.10 -0.51 -18.25
C THR A 10 -48.12 -0.65 -19.42
N SER A 11 -47.41 0.41 -19.80
CA SER A 11 -46.45 0.39 -20.90
C SER A 11 -45.18 -0.39 -20.53
N PRO A 12 -44.62 -1.18 -21.47
CA PRO A 12 -43.39 -1.93 -21.21
C PRO A 12 -42.21 -1.02 -20.88
N GLU A 13 -42.15 0.18 -21.47
CA GLU A 13 -41.12 1.18 -21.20
C GLU A 13 -41.19 1.69 -19.76
N TRP A 14 -42.40 1.85 -19.20
CA TRP A 14 -42.57 2.22 -17.79
C TRP A 14 -42.12 1.10 -16.86
N ALA A 15 -42.42 -0.16 -17.19
CA ALA A 15 -41.99 -1.32 -16.42
C ALA A 15 -40.46 -1.48 -16.41
N GLU A 16 -39.82 -1.29 -17.57
CA GLU A 16 -38.35 -1.30 -17.70
C GLU A 16 -37.72 -0.16 -16.90
N ALA A 17 -38.27 1.05 -17.00
CA ALA A 17 -37.80 2.20 -16.24
C ALA A 17 -37.97 1.98 -14.72
N ALA A 18 -39.08 1.39 -14.28
CA ALA A 18 -39.31 1.02 -12.89
C ALA A 18 -38.26 0.00 -12.38
N HIS A 19 -37.93 -1.00 -13.21
CA HIS A 19 -36.88 -1.98 -12.92
C HIS A 19 -35.49 -1.33 -12.84
N LEU A 20 -35.17 -0.39 -13.72
CA LEU A 20 -33.90 0.36 -13.66
C LEU A 20 -33.80 1.20 -12.38
N VAL A 21 -34.90 1.83 -11.97
CA VAL A 21 -34.96 2.64 -10.74
C VAL A 21 -34.81 1.76 -9.49
N SER A 22 -35.47 0.60 -9.42
CA SER A 22 -35.31 -0.33 -8.30
C SER A 22 -33.89 -0.87 -8.22
N THR A 23 -33.32 -1.28 -9.36
CA THR A 23 -31.92 -1.73 -9.47
C THR A 23 -30.94 -0.66 -9.00
N ARG A 24 -31.15 0.59 -9.40
CA ARG A 24 -30.31 1.71 -8.95
C ARG A 24 -30.43 1.95 -7.45
N ARG A 25 -31.65 1.93 -6.90
CA ARG A 25 -31.88 2.09 -5.45
C ARG A 25 -31.19 1.01 -4.65
N TYR A 26 -31.30 -0.25 -5.09
CA TYR A 26 -30.60 -1.39 -4.49
C TYR A 26 -29.08 -1.19 -4.50
N ARG A 27 -28.49 -0.88 -5.66
CA ARG A 27 -27.04 -0.64 -5.79
C ARG A 27 -26.54 0.52 -4.93
N LEU A 28 -27.30 1.61 -4.85
CA LEU A 28 -26.94 2.76 -4.01
C LEU A 28 -27.01 2.43 -2.51
N ALA A 29 -28.03 1.68 -2.08
CA ALA A 29 -28.14 1.21 -0.70
C ALA A 29 -26.96 0.30 -0.34
N LEU A 30 -26.58 -0.58 -1.25
CA LEU A 30 -25.45 -1.48 -1.10
C LEU A 30 -24.11 -0.74 -0.98
N LEU A 31 -23.81 0.18 -1.90
CA LEU A 31 -22.59 1.00 -1.85
C LEU A 31 -22.51 1.83 -0.56
N LYS A 32 -23.66 2.33 -0.09
CA LYS A 32 -23.74 3.07 1.17
C LYS A 32 -23.46 2.17 2.37
N LEU A 33 -23.95 0.93 2.35
CA LEU A 33 -23.69 -0.07 3.38
C LEU A 33 -22.19 -0.40 3.43
N GLU A 34 -21.60 -0.74 2.28
CA GLU A 34 -20.16 -1.04 2.15
C GLU A 34 -19.29 0.09 2.70
N ARG A 35 -19.56 1.33 2.27
CA ARG A 35 -18.82 2.51 2.73
C ARG A 35 -18.86 2.68 4.25
N LEU A 36 -20.04 2.54 4.86
CA LEU A 36 -20.20 2.74 6.31
C LEU A 36 -19.50 1.64 7.12
N VAL A 37 -19.53 0.40 6.63
CA VAL A 37 -18.84 -0.71 7.29
C VAL A 37 -17.32 -0.54 7.20
N ILE A 38 -16.79 -0.17 6.03
CA ILE A 38 -15.36 0.12 5.84
C ILE A 38 -14.92 1.28 6.76
N GLN A 39 -15.70 2.35 6.86
CA GLN A 39 -15.43 3.45 7.79
C GLN A 39 -15.35 2.94 9.23
N ARG A 40 -16.35 2.15 9.66
CA ARG A 40 -16.37 1.53 10.99
C ARG A 40 -15.12 0.70 11.27
N MET A 41 -14.65 -0.10 10.30
CA MET A 41 -13.41 -0.87 10.46
C MET A 41 -12.20 0.04 10.70
N PHE A 42 -12.04 1.10 9.89
CA PHE A 42 -10.92 2.02 10.06
C PHE A 42 -10.92 2.71 11.42
N GLU A 43 -12.09 2.97 12.01
CA GLU A 43 -12.13 3.52 13.37
C GLU A 43 -11.83 2.50 14.46
N LEU A 44 -12.25 1.23 14.28
CA LEU A 44 -11.83 0.16 15.17
C LEU A 44 -10.31 -0.01 15.16
N THR A 45 -9.69 0.04 13.97
CA THR A 45 -8.23 0.06 13.85
C THR A 45 -7.63 1.24 14.60
N LYS A 46 -8.17 2.46 14.40
CA LYS A 46 -7.73 3.68 15.12
C LYS A 46 -7.89 3.57 16.64
N MET A 47 -8.92 2.89 17.12
CA MET A 47 -9.12 2.66 18.57
C MET A 47 -8.02 1.76 19.15
N ASN A 48 -7.55 0.79 18.38
CA ASN A 48 -6.53 -0.18 18.78
C ASN A 48 -5.08 0.34 18.63
N LEU A 49 -4.87 1.57 18.16
CA LEU A 49 -3.53 2.18 18.11
C LEU A 49 -3.07 2.60 19.52
N SER A 50 -1.82 2.24 19.85
CA SER A 50 -1.13 2.71 21.06
C SER A 50 -0.94 4.24 21.03
N GLN A 51 -0.81 4.86 22.21
CA GLN A 51 -0.67 6.32 22.40
C GLN A 51 -1.90 7.19 22.04
N THR A 52 -3.09 6.61 21.89
CA THR A 52 -4.33 7.41 21.81
C THR A 52 -4.73 7.98 23.18
N GLY A 53 -4.71 9.31 23.31
CA GLY A 53 -5.14 9.99 24.54
C GLY A 53 -6.62 9.75 24.89
N TYR A 54 -6.97 9.81 26.17
CA TYR A 54 -8.33 9.49 26.68
C TYR A 54 -9.45 10.26 25.95
N LYS A 55 -9.27 11.57 25.71
CA LYS A 55 -10.25 12.40 25.00
C LYS A 55 -10.50 11.86 23.58
N LEU A 56 -9.44 11.50 22.85
CA LEU A 56 -9.55 10.96 21.49
C LEU A 56 -10.27 9.60 21.48
N ARG A 57 -9.98 8.71 22.44
CA ARG A 57 -10.70 7.44 22.59
C ARG A 57 -12.20 7.63 22.80
N LYS A 58 -12.59 8.62 23.62
CA LYS A 58 -14.01 8.97 23.83
C LYS A 58 -14.69 9.43 22.54
N HIS A 59 -14.01 10.23 21.72
CA HIS A 59 -14.53 10.63 20.41
C HIS A 59 -14.65 9.44 19.43
N ILE A 60 -13.65 8.56 19.40
CA ILE A 60 -13.69 7.33 18.57
C ILE A 60 -14.86 6.44 19.00
N ALA A 61 -15.06 6.23 20.30
CA ALA A 61 -16.17 5.42 20.82
C ALA A 61 -17.55 6.00 20.45
N LYS A 62 -17.76 7.31 20.63
CA LYS A 62 -19.00 7.98 20.19
C LYS A 62 -19.25 7.82 18.69
N ALA A 63 -18.19 7.98 17.91
CA ALA A 63 -18.29 7.86 16.47
C ALA A 63 -18.60 6.41 16.04
N LEU A 64 -17.99 5.41 16.69
CA LEU A 64 -18.30 3.98 16.48
C LEU A 64 -19.77 3.66 16.78
N GLN A 65 -20.33 4.23 17.84
CA GLN A 65 -21.75 4.07 18.19
C GLN A 65 -22.66 4.70 17.12
N ALA A 66 -22.38 5.94 16.74
CA ALA A 66 -23.13 6.65 15.70
C ALA A 66 -23.12 5.90 14.36
N ARG A 67 -21.96 5.38 13.95
CA ARG A 67 -21.83 4.60 12.71
C ARG A 67 -22.49 3.24 12.80
N SER A 68 -22.43 2.56 13.95
CA SER A 68 -23.17 1.31 14.14
C SER A 68 -24.68 1.53 13.96
N GLN A 69 -25.22 2.64 14.45
CA GLN A 69 -26.61 3.01 14.21
C GLN A 69 -26.88 3.34 12.73
N ALA A 70 -25.98 4.07 12.07
CA ALA A 70 -26.09 4.38 10.65
C ALA A 70 -26.09 3.10 9.79
N ILE A 71 -25.26 2.11 10.10
CA ILE A 71 -25.23 0.81 9.42
C ILE A 71 -26.56 0.10 9.59
N ARG A 72 -27.15 0.06 10.79
CA ARG A 72 -28.49 -0.54 11.00
C ARG A 72 -29.57 0.11 10.16
N ASN A 73 -29.57 1.45 10.09
CA ASN A 73 -30.55 2.18 9.29
C ASN A 73 -30.38 1.89 7.80
N VAL A 74 -29.13 1.85 7.31
CA VAL A 74 -28.85 1.55 5.89
C VAL A 74 -29.13 0.09 5.57
N LEU A 75 -28.87 -0.84 6.48
CA LEU A 75 -29.21 -2.26 6.34
C LEU A 75 -30.72 -2.45 6.14
N LYS A 76 -31.54 -1.71 6.89
CA LYS A 76 -33.00 -1.69 6.68
C LYS A 76 -33.34 -1.22 5.27
N THR A 77 -32.79 -0.07 4.84
CA THR A 77 -33.05 0.45 3.48
C THR A 77 -32.56 -0.48 2.37
N TYR A 78 -31.48 -1.22 2.61
CA TYR A 78 -30.97 -2.23 1.70
C TYR A 78 -31.93 -3.41 1.61
N ASN A 79 -32.38 -3.96 2.76
CA ASN A 79 -33.31 -5.08 2.79
C ASN A 79 -34.67 -4.72 2.17
N ASP A 80 -35.16 -3.49 2.38
CA ASP A 80 -36.37 -2.96 1.75
C ASP A 80 -36.19 -2.86 0.22
N ALA A 81 -35.05 -2.33 -0.25
CA ALA A 81 -34.73 -2.24 -1.67
C ALA A 81 -34.54 -3.63 -2.31
N ALA A 82 -33.87 -4.56 -1.63
CA ALA A 82 -33.66 -5.94 -2.07
C ALA A 82 -34.99 -6.68 -2.23
N ALA A 83 -35.97 -6.46 -1.34
CA ALA A 83 -37.30 -7.02 -1.44
C ALA A 83 -38.10 -6.49 -2.66
N SER A 84 -37.79 -5.27 -3.12
CA SER A 84 -38.43 -4.66 -4.29
C SER A 84 -37.80 -5.05 -5.64
N MET A 85 -36.71 -5.83 -5.62
CA MET A 85 -36.04 -6.34 -6.83
C MET A 85 -36.79 -7.55 -7.39
N VAL A 86 -36.67 -7.78 -8.70
CA VAL A 86 -37.13 -8.99 -9.39
C VAL A 86 -35.92 -9.60 -10.11
N PRO A 87 -35.42 -10.77 -9.69
CA PRO A 87 -35.82 -11.57 -8.54
C PRO A 87 -35.49 -10.88 -7.21
N SER A 88 -36.22 -11.25 -6.15
CA SER A 88 -36.00 -10.70 -4.81
C SER A 88 -34.55 -10.93 -4.37
N GLY A 89 -33.85 -9.85 -4.01
CA GLY A 89 -32.45 -9.91 -3.57
C GLY A 89 -32.28 -10.59 -2.21
N ARG A 90 -31.04 -11.02 -1.90
CA ARG A 90 -30.70 -11.59 -0.59
C ARG A 90 -30.86 -10.54 0.52
N LYS A 91 -31.63 -10.91 1.54
CA LYS A 91 -31.69 -10.16 2.81
C LYS A 91 -30.42 -10.40 3.62
N LEU A 92 -29.92 -9.35 4.24
CA LEU A 92 -28.74 -9.41 5.10
C LEU A 92 -29.15 -9.17 6.56
N GLU A 93 -28.65 -10.01 7.44
CA GLU A 93 -28.80 -9.86 8.88
C GLU A 93 -27.64 -9.06 9.48
N TRP A 94 -27.87 -8.44 10.63
CA TRP A 94 -26.85 -7.61 11.28
C TRP A 94 -25.56 -8.38 11.60
N HIS A 95 -25.68 -9.63 12.04
CA HIS A 95 -24.52 -10.47 12.40
C HIS A 95 -23.62 -10.72 11.17
N GLU A 96 -24.22 -11.02 10.01
CA GLU A 96 -23.50 -11.22 8.75
C GLU A 96 -22.71 -9.97 8.36
N VAL A 97 -23.31 -8.79 8.49
CA VAL A 97 -22.63 -7.52 8.20
C VAL A 97 -21.43 -7.30 9.13
N VAL A 98 -21.53 -7.69 10.40
CA VAL A 98 -20.42 -7.59 11.35
C VAL A 98 -19.31 -8.62 11.05
N GLU A 99 -19.66 -9.84 10.65
CA GLU A 99 -18.70 -10.86 10.23
C GLU A 99 -17.95 -10.43 8.96
N TYR A 100 -18.65 -9.87 7.96
CA TYR A 100 -18.01 -9.33 6.76
C TYR A 100 -17.11 -8.14 7.08
N ALA A 101 -17.52 -7.30 8.03
CA ALA A 101 -16.67 -6.27 8.57
C ALA A 101 -15.43 -6.85 9.26
N PHE A 102 -15.49 -8.00 9.91
CA PHE A 102 -14.31 -8.59 10.54
C PHE A 102 -13.33 -9.16 9.51
N LEU A 103 -13.85 -9.85 8.50
CA LEU A 103 -13.05 -10.55 7.47
C LEU A 103 -12.48 -9.61 6.39
N ALA A 104 -12.87 -8.33 6.37
CA ALA A 104 -12.58 -7.39 5.28
C ALA A 104 -13.01 -7.93 3.90
N ASP A 105 -14.00 -8.81 3.87
CA ASP A 105 -14.50 -9.52 2.69
C ASP A 105 -15.75 -8.84 2.11
N PHE A 106 -15.58 -7.58 1.74
CA PHE A 106 -16.64 -6.75 1.15
C PHE A 106 -17.02 -7.13 -0.28
N TYR A 107 -16.20 -7.96 -0.93
CA TYR A 107 -16.55 -8.51 -2.24
C TYR A 107 -17.85 -9.32 -2.18
N LEU A 108 -18.18 -9.93 -1.03
CA LEU A 108 -19.41 -10.71 -0.83
C LEU A 108 -20.70 -9.86 -0.82
N LEU A 109 -20.56 -8.54 -0.63
CA LEU A 109 -21.69 -7.62 -0.75
C LEU A 109 -21.95 -7.24 -2.22
N LYS A 110 -20.99 -7.38 -3.14
CA LYS A 110 -21.19 -7.03 -4.56
C LYS A 110 -22.00 -8.09 -5.31
N ASP A 111 -22.70 -7.63 -6.35
CA ASP A 111 -23.64 -8.36 -7.20
C ASP A 111 -23.33 -9.88 -7.34
N PRO A 112 -24.27 -10.79 -7.02
CA PRO A 112 -24.09 -12.23 -7.23
C PRO A 112 -23.89 -12.60 -8.71
N GLU A 113 -24.23 -11.70 -9.65
CA GLU A 113 -23.92 -11.90 -11.07
C GLU A 113 -22.45 -11.66 -11.42
N ALA A 114 -21.76 -10.77 -10.71
CA ALA A 114 -20.31 -10.59 -10.84
C ALA A 114 -19.52 -11.78 -10.25
N PHE A 115 -20.19 -12.64 -9.46
CA PHE A 115 -19.64 -13.86 -8.89
C PHE A 115 -19.62 -15.07 -9.84
N LYS A 116 -20.24 -14.98 -11.04
CA LYS A 116 -20.22 -16.09 -12.01
C LYS A 116 -18.78 -16.48 -12.43
N GLU A 117 -17.82 -15.59 -12.23
CA GLU A 117 -16.39 -15.87 -12.36
C GLU A 117 -15.69 -15.67 -11.00
N VAL A 118 -15.58 -16.73 -10.20
CA VAL A 118 -14.68 -16.73 -9.03
C VAL A 118 -13.26 -16.59 -9.54
N ARG A 119 -12.77 -15.36 -9.61
CA ARG A 119 -11.38 -15.09 -10.00
C ARG A 119 -10.47 -15.69 -8.93
N PRO A 120 -9.55 -16.62 -9.26
CA PRO A 120 -8.71 -17.28 -8.26
C PRO A 120 -7.92 -16.29 -7.39
N TRP A 121 -7.51 -15.16 -7.98
CA TRP A 121 -6.79 -14.08 -7.30
C TRP A 121 -7.66 -13.22 -6.36
N ALA A 122 -8.98 -13.23 -6.52
CA ALA A 122 -9.90 -12.46 -5.68
C ALA A 122 -10.28 -13.21 -4.39
N THR A 123 -9.97 -14.51 -4.31
CA THR A 123 -10.22 -15.30 -3.10
C THR A 123 -9.43 -14.75 -1.91
N PRO A 124 -10.01 -14.73 -0.69
CA PRO A 124 -9.33 -14.16 0.49
C PRO A 124 -7.95 -14.79 0.76
N PRO A 125 -7.77 -16.13 0.68
CA PRO A 125 -6.46 -16.76 0.85
C PRO A 125 -5.45 -16.31 -0.22
N ALA A 126 -5.86 -16.21 -1.49
CA ALA A 126 -4.99 -15.76 -2.57
C ALA A 126 -4.57 -14.30 -2.39
N ARG A 127 -5.47 -13.42 -1.94
CA ARG A 127 -5.12 -12.01 -1.65
C ARG A 127 -4.09 -11.89 -0.53
N VAL A 128 -4.24 -12.67 0.54
CA VAL A 128 -3.25 -12.70 1.63
C VAL A 128 -1.89 -13.19 1.13
N LEU A 129 -1.88 -14.28 0.35
CA LEU A 129 -0.65 -14.82 -0.23
C LEU A 129 0.02 -13.82 -1.18
N LEU A 130 -0.76 -13.20 -2.06
CA LEU A 130 -0.28 -12.20 -3.01
C LEU A 130 0.28 -10.96 -2.30
N GLY A 131 -0.36 -10.51 -1.22
CA GLY A 131 0.15 -9.44 -0.37
C GLY A 131 1.48 -9.79 0.30
N LYS A 132 1.67 -11.04 0.74
CA LYS A 132 2.95 -11.52 1.27
C LYS A 132 4.01 -11.59 0.17
N TYR A 133 3.67 -12.15 -0.99
CA TYR A 133 4.56 -12.27 -2.14
C TYR A 133 5.08 -10.90 -2.58
N PHE A 134 4.18 -9.93 -2.79
CA PHE A 134 4.60 -8.58 -3.19
C PHE A 134 5.39 -7.85 -2.09
N LYS A 135 5.13 -8.10 -0.81
CA LYS A 135 6.00 -7.58 0.25
C LYS A 135 7.43 -8.12 0.14
N ILE A 136 7.59 -9.39 -0.22
CA ILE A 136 8.91 -10.01 -0.42
C ILE A 136 9.60 -9.39 -1.64
N GLU A 137 8.91 -9.28 -2.77
CA GLU A 137 9.48 -8.66 -3.97
C GLU A 137 9.90 -7.20 -3.72
N ARG A 138 9.06 -6.41 -3.07
CA ARG A 138 9.38 -5.03 -2.71
C ARG A 138 10.52 -4.93 -1.70
N ALA A 139 10.63 -5.86 -0.76
CA ALA A 139 11.76 -5.90 0.17
C ALA A 139 13.09 -6.10 -0.56
N LYS A 140 13.14 -6.93 -1.62
CA LYS A 140 14.35 -7.10 -2.44
C LYS A 140 14.78 -5.78 -3.11
N GLU A 141 13.83 -5.06 -3.68
CA GLU A 141 14.09 -3.73 -4.27
C GLU A 141 14.53 -2.71 -3.21
N GLU A 142 13.91 -2.76 -2.03
CA GLU A 142 14.20 -1.84 -0.92
C GLU A 142 15.62 -2.06 -0.38
N ILE A 143 16.12 -3.30 -0.34
CA ILE A 143 17.52 -3.60 0.01
C ILE A 143 18.49 -2.91 -0.96
N ILE A 144 18.22 -3.00 -2.27
CA ILE A 144 19.06 -2.36 -3.29
C ILE A 144 19.05 -0.84 -3.09
N ARG A 145 17.86 -0.26 -2.88
CA ARG A 145 17.70 1.17 -2.63
C ARG A 145 18.43 1.62 -1.36
N TYR A 146 18.30 0.88 -0.26
CA TYR A 146 18.99 1.18 0.99
C TYR A 146 20.51 1.12 0.82
N ASN A 147 21.05 0.15 0.07
CA ASN A 147 22.49 0.10 -0.19
C ASN A 147 23.00 1.36 -0.90
N ILE A 148 22.23 1.91 -1.85
CA ILE A 148 22.54 3.18 -2.52
C ILE A 148 22.42 4.35 -1.54
N GLU A 149 21.34 4.39 -0.77
CA GLU A 149 21.06 5.48 0.16
C GLU A 149 22.08 5.55 1.30
N ILE A 150 22.49 4.41 1.87
CA ILE A 150 23.57 4.31 2.86
C ILE A 150 24.85 4.92 2.28
N ARG A 151 25.23 4.56 1.05
CA ARG A 151 26.42 5.13 0.39
C ARG A 151 26.27 6.64 0.21
N ARG A 152 25.12 7.12 -0.26
CA ARG A 152 24.85 8.56 -0.43
C ARG A 152 24.92 9.32 0.89
N VAL A 153 24.34 8.78 1.97
CA VAL A 153 24.37 9.38 3.31
C VAL A 153 25.81 9.44 3.84
N ILE A 154 26.59 8.38 3.66
CA ILE A 154 28.01 8.35 4.06
C ILE A 154 28.81 9.39 3.29
N THR A 155 28.65 9.47 1.97
CA THR A 155 29.32 10.48 1.14
C THR A 155 28.93 11.88 1.58
N ALA A 156 27.64 12.16 1.74
CA ALA A 156 27.16 13.47 2.21
C ALA A 156 27.70 13.85 3.59
N ILE A 157 27.89 12.88 4.50
CA ILE A 157 28.54 13.11 5.80
C ILE A 157 30.01 13.51 5.62
N ARG A 158 30.76 12.78 4.78
CA ARG A 158 32.18 13.07 4.52
C ARG A 158 32.35 14.43 3.85
N ASP A 159 31.58 14.69 2.81
CA ASP A 159 31.63 15.95 2.06
C ASP A 159 31.30 17.13 2.96
N LYS A 160 30.27 16.99 3.83
CA LYS A 160 29.93 18.02 4.82
C LYS A 160 31.07 18.25 5.81
N LYS A 161 31.75 17.19 6.28
CA LYS A 161 32.91 17.34 7.17
C LYS A 161 34.04 18.10 6.49
N ILE A 162 34.41 17.70 5.27
CA ILE A 162 35.45 18.37 4.48
C ILE A 162 35.08 19.83 4.23
N PHE A 163 33.83 20.10 3.83
CA PHE A 163 33.33 21.45 3.60
C PHE A 163 33.43 22.34 4.85
N LEU A 164 33.01 21.84 6.01
CA LEU A 164 33.07 22.59 7.26
C LEU A 164 34.52 22.87 7.69
N THR A 165 35.42 21.88 7.58
CA THR A 165 36.85 22.07 7.90
C THR A 165 37.50 23.07 6.95
N ARG A 166 37.19 23.02 5.66
CA ARG A 166 37.68 24.00 4.69
C ARG A 166 37.17 25.40 4.99
N LYS A 167 35.88 25.54 5.32
CA LYS A 167 35.28 26.84 5.66
C LYS A 167 35.80 27.40 6.97
N GLU A 168 36.08 26.56 7.96
CA GLU A 168 36.76 26.94 9.20
C GLU A 168 38.12 27.60 8.89
N ALA A 169 38.96 26.95 8.08
CA ALA A 169 40.27 27.49 7.68
C ALA A 169 40.18 28.78 6.85
N GLU A 170 39.28 28.85 5.86
CA GLU A 170 39.07 30.07 5.05
C GLU A 170 38.60 31.26 5.91
N LEU A 171 37.79 30.99 6.94
CA LEU A 171 37.25 32.03 7.82
C LEU A 171 38.22 32.43 8.93
N GLU A 172 39.19 31.59 9.27
CA GLU A 172 40.16 31.90 10.33
C GLU A 172 41.00 33.14 10.00
N GLU A 173 41.30 33.37 8.72
CA GLU A 173 42.03 34.54 8.24
C GLU A 173 41.17 35.80 8.15
N THR A 174 39.87 35.67 7.83
CA THR A 174 38.98 36.80 7.53
C THR A 174 38.07 37.20 8.69
N ASN A 175 37.57 36.23 9.45
CA ASN A 175 36.67 36.42 10.58
C ASN A 175 36.82 35.28 11.62
N PRO A 176 37.73 35.45 12.60
CA PRO A 176 38.00 34.43 13.61
C PRO A 176 36.78 34.04 14.47
N GLN A 177 35.85 34.97 14.72
CA GLN A 177 34.66 34.69 15.53
C GLN A 177 33.69 33.76 14.79
N LEU A 178 33.52 33.96 13.48
CA LEU A 178 32.68 33.08 12.67
C LEU A 178 33.35 31.71 12.47
N ALA A 179 34.68 31.68 12.30
CA ALA A 179 35.44 30.42 12.26
C ALA A 179 35.24 29.59 13.53
N TRP A 180 35.28 30.23 14.71
CA TRP A 180 35.00 29.57 15.99
C TRP A 180 33.58 29.00 16.05
N ALA A 181 32.55 29.73 15.60
CA ALA A 181 31.18 29.24 15.58
C ALA A 181 30.99 28.03 14.64
N VAL A 182 31.67 28.04 13.47
CA VAL A 182 31.70 26.91 12.53
C VAL A 182 32.39 25.69 13.14
N ARG A 183 33.50 25.89 13.86
CA ARG A 183 34.21 24.84 14.60
C ARG A 183 33.32 24.21 15.65
N GLU A 184 32.63 25.03 16.45
CA GLU A 184 31.73 24.54 17.50
C GLU A 184 30.58 23.72 16.90
N TYR A 185 29.97 24.20 15.82
CA TYR A 185 28.94 23.47 15.08
C TYR A 185 29.45 22.13 14.51
N ARG A 186 30.70 22.09 14.02
CA ARG A 186 31.34 20.86 13.53
C ARG A 186 31.53 19.85 14.68
N LEU A 187 32.07 20.28 15.81
CA LEU A 187 32.34 19.42 16.97
C LEU A 187 31.06 18.83 17.58
N GLN A 188 30.00 19.64 17.73
CA GLN A 188 28.69 19.16 18.20
C GLN A 188 28.14 18.05 17.29
N ARG A 189 28.29 18.19 15.97
CA ARG A 189 27.83 17.16 15.02
C ARG A 189 28.71 15.93 14.97
N GLU A 190 29.98 16.00 15.34
CA GLU A 190 30.84 14.83 15.49
C GLU A 190 30.43 14.02 16.73
N ILE A 191 30.06 14.67 17.83
CA ILE A 191 29.60 14.02 19.07
C ILE A 191 28.22 13.35 18.86
N HIS A 192 27.29 14.01 18.16
CA HIS A 192 25.92 13.53 18.03
C HIS A 192 25.64 12.56 16.86
N ARG A 193 26.62 12.28 15.98
CA ARG A 193 26.37 11.50 14.73
C ARG A 193 27.13 10.18 14.61
N TYR A 194 28.02 9.84 15.55
CA TYR A 194 28.89 8.67 15.40
C TYR A 194 28.53 7.48 16.32
N PRO A 195 27.99 6.38 15.79
CA PRO A 195 28.48 5.05 16.09
C PRO A 195 29.69 4.79 15.18
N SER A 196 30.86 5.31 15.56
CA SER A 196 32.07 5.38 14.71
C SER A 196 32.58 4.02 14.22
N GLN A 197 32.27 2.94 14.92
CA GLN A 197 32.69 1.59 14.53
C GLN A 197 31.75 0.97 13.48
N THR A 198 30.44 1.21 13.57
CA THR A 198 29.43 0.56 12.71
C THR A 198 29.42 1.12 11.28
N VAL A 199 29.57 2.44 11.13
CA VAL A 199 29.60 3.09 9.80
C VAL A 199 30.92 2.79 9.06
N GLN A 200 32.04 2.71 9.80
CA GLN A 200 33.33 2.31 9.22
C GLN A 200 33.33 0.84 8.80
N LYS A 201 32.71 -0.05 9.58
CA LYS A 201 32.52 -1.47 9.24
C LYS A 201 31.67 -1.64 7.97
N ALA A 202 30.53 -0.94 7.86
CA ALA A 202 29.69 -0.94 6.66
C ALA A 202 30.41 -0.38 5.41
N CYS A 203 31.29 0.62 5.58
CA CYS A 203 32.15 1.12 4.49
C CYS A 203 33.20 0.10 4.02
N ARG A 204 33.70 -0.76 4.92
CA ARG A 204 34.66 -1.83 4.58
C ARG A 204 33.95 -3.00 3.90
N GLU A 205 32.79 -3.40 4.43
CA GLU A 205 31.97 -4.50 3.88
C GLU A 205 31.38 -4.16 2.51
N SER A 206 31.00 -2.91 2.26
CA SER A 206 30.49 -2.47 0.94
C SER A 206 31.55 -2.35 -0.17
N LYS A 207 32.84 -2.46 0.19
CA LYS A 207 33.97 -2.58 -0.76
C LYS A 207 34.33 -4.04 -1.05
N SER A 208 33.80 -5.01 -0.30
CA SER A 208 33.92 -6.42 -0.65
C SER A 208 32.93 -6.74 -1.79
N PRO A 209 33.35 -7.45 -2.85
CA PRO A 209 32.45 -7.84 -3.91
C PRO A 209 31.42 -8.83 -3.33
N ILE A 210 30.20 -8.36 -3.13
CA ILE A 210 29.07 -9.18 -2.67
C ILE A 210 28.76 -10.16 -3.81
N HIS A 211 29.11 -11.42 -3.57
CA HIS A 211 28.70 -12.63 -4.29
C HIS A 211 28.91 -12.66 -5.81
N ARG A 212 29.86 -13.50 -6.25
CA ARG A 212 29.79 -14.15 -7.56
C ARG A 212 28.47 -14.89 -7.66
N ASN A 213 27.74 -14.63 -8.74
CA ASN A 213 26.58 -15.38 -9.17
C ASN A 213 27.03 -16.81 -9.54
N PRO A 214 26.54 -17.87 -8.86
CA PRO A 214 26.97 -19.24 -9.14
C PRO A 214 26.46 -19.79 -10.48
N ASP A 215 25.54 -19.09 -11.16
CA ASP A 215 24.89 -19.57 -12.39
C ASP A 215 25.50 -19.02 -13.69
N ALA A 216 26.65 -18.36 -13.65
CA ALA A 216 27.39 -17.98 -14.86
C ALA A 216 28.15 -19.20 -15.43
N ARG A 217 27.41 -20.20 -15.92
CA ARG A 217 27.97 -21.35 -16.64
C ARG A 217 28.38 -20.91 -18.05
N CYS A 218 29.66 -21.11 -18.33
CA CYS A 218 30.35 -20.89 -19.59
C CYS A 218 29.54 -21.26 -20.84
N SER A 219 29.38 -20.30 -21.75
CA SER A 219 29.20 -20.53 -23.19
C SER A 219 30.34 -19.83 -23.93
N ALA A 220 31.53 -20.41 -23.86
CA ALA A 220 32.63 -20.05 -24.75
C ALA A 220 32.56 -20.98 -25.97
N SER A 221 32.04 -20.43 -27.06
CA SER A 221 32.18 -20.99 -28.41
C SER A 221 33.65 -21.03 -28.80
N THR A 222 34.22 -22.23 -28.96
CA THR A 222 35.53 -22.41 -29.57
C THR A 222 35.40 -22.33 -31.09
N ASN A 223 35.84 -21.22 -31.67
CA ASN A 223 36.16 -21.12 -33.09
C ASN A 223 37.67 -21.33 -33.30
N SER A 224 38.01 -21.96 -34.42
CA SER A 224 39.29 -21.87 -35.15
C SER A 224 40.45 -22.73 -34.63
N THR A 225 41.31 -23.42 -35.39
CA THR A 225 41.42 -23.78 -36.82
C THR A 225 42.53 -24.84 -36.93
N ALA A 226 42.41 -25.66 -37.97
CA ALA A 226 43.32 -26.65 -38.54
C ALA A 226 44.85 -26.56 -38.28
N HIS A 227 45.43 -27.72 -37.98
CA HIS A 227 46.68 -28.20 -38.59
C HIS A 227 46.62 -29.73 -38.69
N SER A 228 46.47 -30.24 -39.91
CA SER A 228 46.58 -31.65 -40.25
C SER A 228 47.80 -31.81 -41.14
N ASP A 229 48.89 -32.29 -40.55
CA ASP A 229 50.08 -32.74 -41.26
C ASP A 229 50.39 -34.18 -40.84
N GLY A 230 50.48 -35.05 -41.86
CA GLY A 230 51.47 -36.11 -41.94
C GLY A 230 51.21 -37.45 -41.21
N GLY A 231 51.06 -38.51 -42.01
CA GLY A 231 51.98 -39.64 -41.85
C GLY A 231 51.38 -41.03 -41.62
N CYS A 232 51.25 -41.76 -42.73
CA CYS A 232 51.39 -43.21 -42.91
C CYS A 232 51.81 -44.07 -41.70
N ARG A 233 51.01 -45.08 -41.36
CA ARG A 233 51.22 -46.51 -41.69
C ARG A 233 50.05 -47.36 -41.23
#